data_AF-A0A5C4TF46-F1
#
_entry.id   AF-A0A5C4TF46-F1
#
_cell.length_a   1.000
_cell.length_b   1.000
_cell.length_c   1.000
_cell.angle_alpha   90.00
_cell.angle_beta   90.00
_cell.angle_gamma   90.00
#
_symmetry.space_group_name_H-M   'P 1'
#
loop_
_entity.id
_entity.type
_entity.pdbx_description
1 polymer ?
#
loop_
_entity_poly.entity_id
_entity_poly.type
_entity_poly.pdbx_seq_one_letter_code
_entity_poly.pdbx_strand_id
1 'polypeptide(L)'
;MEIVSAEKEFIFEKGKPVPSCHASTLVVLPDGDVMAAWFGGTREGAADVAIWTARRSGGKWSEPRETANEDNVPHWNPVLFRTGLGTIQLYYKVGDRVENWHTRIMTSKDEGLTWSEQKDLVPGDVGGRGPVRCKPIYLRDGTLLAPASIETDSQWDAFVDISYDHGQTWTCSERVPVDHHAFPPKGIIQPTLWESREGVHMMVRSSASDIYRSDSVDGGRTWSPAYSVGLPNNNSGIDVVALEDARLVMIFNPVGLNWGPRSPLILRMSGDNGKTWGSPFVLEKDAGEYSYPAIVSEGSCLYLSYTWKRETIAYWKIKIG
;
A
#
# COMPACT_ATOMS: atom_id res chain seq x y z
N MET A 1 -1.00 -3.83 22.21
CA MET A 1 0.27 -3.38 21.61
C MET A 1 0.86 -2.39 22.59
N GLU A 2 2.01 -2.70 23.17
CA GLU A 2 2.72 -1.80 24.07
C GLU A 2 3.53 -0.80 23.24
N ILE A 3 3.29 0.50 23.45
CA ILE A 3 4.02 1.57 22.76
C ILE A 3 5.12 2.09 23.68
N VAL A 4 6.36 1.95 23.26
CA VAL A 4 7.54 2.46 23.98
C VAL A 4 7.78 3.93 23.62
N SER A 5 7.68 4.27 22.34
CA SER A 5 7.73 5.65 21.85
C SER A 5 6.94 5.81 20.55
N ALA A 6 6.45 7.02 20.28
CA ALA A 6 5.76 7.34 19.05
C ALA A 6 6.03 8.79 18.66
N GLU A 7 6.56 8.99 17.46
CA GLU A 7 6.91 10.29 16.90
C GLU A 7 6.13 10.51 15.60
N LYS A 8 5.53 11.68 15.44
CA LYS A 8 4.79 12.10 14.26
C LYS A 8 5.46 13.29 13.61
N GLU A 9 5.59 13.25 12.29
CA GLU A 9 6.07 14.34 11.46
C GLU A 9 5.12 14.54 10.27
N PHE A 10 5.20 15.72 9.64
CA PHE A 10 4.70 15.92 8.29
C PHE A 10 5.90 15.98 7.35
N ILE A 11 5.83 15.29 6.22
CA ILE A 11 6.96 15.17 5.29
C ILE A 11 7.29 16.53 4.66
N PHE A 12 6.28 17.38 4.44
CA PHE A 12 6.42 18.69 3.81
C PHE A 12 5.31 19.66 4.24
N GLU A 13 5.47 20.95 3.92
CA GLU A 13 4.51 22.00 4.24
C GLU A 13 3.14 21.76 3.57
N LYS A 14 2.06 21.96 4.32
CA LYS A 14 0.68 21.73 3.83
C LYS A 14 0.39 22.54 2.56
N GLY A 15 -0.14 21.86 1.54
CA GLY A 15 -0.54 22.44 0.26
C GLY A 15 0.63 22.81 -0.66
N LYS A 16 1.86 22.40 -0.33
CA LYS A 16 3.06 22.60 -1.15
C LYS A 16 3.80 21.27 -1.34
N PRO A 17 4.52 21.04 -2.45
CA PRO A 17 4.66 21.92 -3.61
C PRO A 17 3.39 22.00 -4.47
N VAL A 18 2.44 21.09 -4.25
CA VAL A 18 1.19 20.96 -4.99
C VAL A 18 -0.01 21.03 -4.05
N PRO A 19 -1.18 21.51 -4.53
CA PRO A 19 -2.35 21.69 -3.67
C PRO A 19 -3.01 20.38 -3.24
N SER A 20 -2.74 19.26 -3.91
CA SER A 20 -3.27 17.95 -3.57
C SER A 20 -2.23 16.85 -3.65
N CYS A 21 -2.21 15.97 -2.65
CA CYS A 21 -1.38 14.77 -2.61
C CYS A 21 -2.15 13.57 -2.07
N HIS A 22 -1.79 12.35 -2.49
CA HIS A 22 -2.47 11.14 -2.02
C HIS A 22 -1.63 9.85 -2.19
N ALA A 23 -2.13 8.77 -1.60
CA ALA A 23 -1.62 7.40 -1.75
C ALA A 23 -0.12 7.26 -1.43
N SER A 24 0.25 7.55 -0.18
CA SER A 24 1.66 7.46 0.23
C SER A 24 2.15 6.04 0.44
N THR A 25 3.43 5.83 0.22
CA THR A 25 4.19 4.61 0.50
C THR A 25 5.53 4.99 1.11
N LEU A 26 6.20 4.05 1.78
CA LEU A 26 7.56 4.26 2.27
C LEU A 26 8.37 2.97 2.31
N VAL A 27 9.70 3.13 2.35
CA VAL A 27 10.66 2.07 2.66
C VAL A 27 11.67 2.59 3.68
N VAL A 28 12.15 1.69 4.54
CA VAL A 28 13.29 1.96 5.42
C VAL A 28 14.57 1.73 4.62
N LEU A 29 15.50 2.67 4.73
CA LEU A 29 16.82 2.63 4.11
C LEU A 29 17.85 2.11 5.13
N PRO A 30 19.08 1.77 4.68
CA PRO A 30 20.19 1.57 5.60
C PRO A 30 20.32 2.74 6.59
N ASP A 31 20.84 2.44 7.78
CA ASP A 31 21.02 3.39 8.89
C ASP A 31 19.72 3.95 9.51
N GLY A 32 18.56 3.42 9.09
CA GLY A 32 17.26 3.81 9.65
C GLY A 32 16.68 5.11 9.06
N ASP A 33 17.30 5.62 7.99
CA ASP A 33 16.73 6.62 7.09
C ASP A 33 15.45 6.07 6.42
N VAL A 34 14.65 6.97 5.82
CA VAL A 34 13.37 6.59 5.21
C VAL A 34 13.23 7.26 3.86
N MET A 35 12.72 6.53 2.86
CA MET A 35 12.26 7.10 1.59
C MET A 35 10.75 7.00 1.54
N ALA A 36 10.07 8.07 1.16
CA ALA A 36 8.63 8.10 0.97
C ALA A 36 8.28 8.53 -0.46
N ALA A 37 7.15 8.05 -0.97
CA ALA A 37 6.58 8.48 -2.24
C ALA A 37 5.06 8.66 -2.12
N TRP A 38 4.49 9.52 -2.97
CA TRP A 38 3.06 9.78 -3.11
C TRP A 38 2.78 10.35 -4.50
N PHE A 39 1.53 10.34 -4.96
CA PHE A 39 1.16 11.12 -6.14
C PHE A 39 0.67 12.50 -5.73
N GLY A 40 0.88 13.51 -6.57
CA GLY A 40 0.43 14.87 -6.28
C GLY A 40 0.38 15.77 -7.51
N GLY A 41 -0.54 16.73 -7.48
CA GLY A 41 -0.84 17.66 -8.57
C GLY A 41 -2.00 18.60 -8.20
N THR A 42 -2.65 19.20 -9.20
CA THR A 42 -3.77 20.12 -8.99
C THR A 42 -4.96 19.46 -8.27
N ARG A 43 -5.32 18.25 -8.69
CA ARG A 43 -6.32 17.39 -8.06
C ARG A 43 -6.09 15.95 -8.51
N GLU A 44 -6.67 14.99 -7.78
CA GLU A 44 -6.69 13.59 -8.20
C GLU A 44 -7.19 13.44 -9.66
N GLY A 45 -6.42 12.72 -10.47
CA GLY A 45 -6.66 12.50 -11.90
C GLY A 45 -6.50 13.71 -12.82
N ALA A 46 -5.93 14.82 -12.36
CA ALA A 46 -5.55 15.91 -13.25
C ALA A 46 -4.31 15.55 -14.07
N ALA A 47 -4.20 16.13 -15.27
CA ALA A 47 -3.15 15.83 -16.23
C ALA A 47 -1.72 16.18 -15.74
N ASP A 48 -1.61 16.98 -14.68
CA ASP A 48 -0.37 17.39 -14.00
C ASP A 48 -0.01 16.51 -12.79
N VAL A 49 -0.76 15.43 -12.52
CA VAL A 49 -0.45 14.55 -11.40
C VAL A 49 0.79 13.71 -11.72
N ALA A 50 1.83 13.92 -10.91
CA ALA A 50 3.10 13.22 -10.97
C ALA A 50 3.35 12.40 -9.70
N ILE A 51 4.39 11.55 -9.72
CA ILE A 51 4.91 10.89 -8.51
C ILE A 51 5.99 11.75 -7.89
N TRP A 52 5.83 12.03 -6.59
CA TRP A 52 6.75 12.80 -5.78
C TRP A 52 7.42 11.90 -4.76
N THR A 53 8.68 12.21 -4.43
CA THR A 53 9.43 11.53 -3.39
C THR A 53 10.10 12.50 -2.44
N ALA A 54 10.37 12.04 -1.21
CA ALA A 54 11.25 12.72 -0.26
C ALA A 54 12.00 11.69 0.58
N ARG A 55 13.23 12.02 0.97
CA ARG A 55 14.08 11.20 1.83
C ARG A 55 14.21 11.85 3.20
N ARG A 56 14.05 11.07 4.26
CA ARG A 56 14.37 11.44 5.63
C ARG A 56 15.77 10.96 5.96
N SER A 57 16.69 11.91 6.12
CA SER A 57 18.09 11.64 6.47
C SER A 57 18.49 12.36 7.75
N GLY A 58 19.08 11.62 8.69
CA GLY A 58 19.57 12.19 9.94
C GLY A 58 18.50 12.95 10.74
N GLY A 59 17.24 12.48 10.68
CA GLY A 59 16.14 13.11 11.42
C GLY A 59 15.32 14.16 10.65
N LYS A 60 15.66 14.46 9.39
CA LYS A 60 15.03 15.56 8.63
C LYS A 60 14.62 15.11 7.24
N TRP A 61 13.45 15.56 6.80
CA TRP A 61 12.99 15.36 5.42
C TRP A 61 13.67 16.33 4.45
N SER A 62 14.03 15.83 3.28
CA SER A 62 14.37 16.66 2.12
C SER A 62 13.11 17.37 1.60
N GLU A 63 13.31 18.44 0.83
CA GLU A 63 12.23 18.97 0.00
C GLU A 63 11.68 17.87 -0.95
N PRO A 64 10.36 17.85 -1.19
CA PRO A 64 9.76 16.97 -2.20
C PRO A 64 10.38 17.15 -3.58
N ARG A 65 10.60 16.04 -4.29
CA ARG A 65 11.12 16.01 -5.66
C ARG A 65 10.14 15.28 -6.56
N GLU A 66 9.74 15.93 -7.64
CA GLU A 66 9.03 15.25 -8.73
C GLU A 66 9.96 14.19 -9.34
N THR A 67 9.52 12.94 -9.35
CA THR A 67 10.35 11.76 -9.66
C THR A 67 9.89 11.02 -10.90
N ALA A 68 8.57 10.94 -11.14
CA ALA A 68 8.00 10.35 -12.35
C ALA A 68 6.85 11.19 -12.88
N ASN A 69 6.87 11.48 -14.17
CA ASN A 69 5.90 12.32 -14.87
C ASN A 69 5.87 11.96 -16.37
N GLU A 70 4.70 12.05 -16.99
CA GLU A 70 4.46 11.91 -18.42
C GLU A 70 3.50 13.03 -18.85
N ASP A 71 3.84 13.73 -19.94
CA ASP A 71 3.08 14.88 -20.40
C ASP A 71 1.60 14.55 -20.60
N ASN A 72 0.74 15.28 -19.87
CA ASN A 72 -0.71 15.18 -19.91
C ASN A 72 -1.30 13.82 -19.51
N VAL A 73 -0.58 13.01 -18.71
CA VAL A 73 -1.11 11.73 -18.23
C VAL A 73 -0.99 11.61 -16.70
N PRO A 74 -2.11 11.45 -15.96
CA PRO A 74 -2.06 11.37 -14.51
C PRO A 74 -1.37 10.10 -14.02
N HIS A 75 -0.59 10.26 -12.96
CA HIS A 75 0.07 9.19 -12.22
C HIS A 75 -0.68 8.83 -10.92
N TRP A 76 -0.60 7.57 -10.49
CA TRP A 76 -1.39 7.07 -9.37
C TRP A 76 -0.65 6.01 -8.55
N ASN A 77 -1.13 5.82 -7.31
CA ASN A 77 -0.82 4.70 -6.42
C ASN A 77 0.65 4.25 -6.44
N PRO A 78 1.62 5.12 -6.11
CA PRO A 78 3.00 4.70 -6.04
C PRO A 78 3.21 3.64 -4.94
N VAL A 79 4.07 2.67 -5.22
CA VAL A 79 4.49 1.66 -4.27
C VAL A 79 6.02 1.59 -4.29
N LEU A 80 6.62 1.86 -3.14
CA LEU A 80 8.05 1.69 -2.93
C LEU A 80 8.30 0.30 -2.37
N PHE A 81 9.30 -0.39 -2.90
CA PHE A 81 9.76 -1.68 -2.40
C PHE A 81 11.28 -1.75 -2.46
N ARG A 82 11.92 -2.10 -1.35
CA ARG A 82 13.37 -2.30 -1.31
C ARG A 82 13.66 -3.80 -1.38
N THR A 83 14.34 -4.23 -2.44
CA THR A 83 14.68 -5.63 -2.63
C THR A 83 15.77 -6.08 -1.65
N GLY A 84 15.91 -7.40 -1.45
CA GLY A 84 17.01 -7.95 -0.65
C GLY A 84 18.41 -7.64 -1.18
N LEU A 85 18.51 -7.23 -2.46
CA LEU A 85 19.75 -6.78 -3.10
C LEU A 85 20.01 -5.27 -2.91
N GLY A 86 19.18 -4.58 -2.13
CA GLY A 86 19.32 -3.15 -1.84
C GLY A 86 18.83 -2.22 -2.95
N THR A 87 18.27 -2.75 -4.04
CA THR A 87 17.64 -1.93 -5.09
C THR A 87 16.27 -1.46 -4.62
N ILE A 88 15.97 -0.17 -4.78
CA ILE A 88 14.63 0.36 -4.54
C ILE A 88 13.88 0.32 -5.86
N GLN A 89 12.68 -0.27 -5.85
CA GLN A 89 11.73 -0.28 -6.94
C GLN A 89 10.60 0.70 -6.60
N LEU A 90 10.26 1.55 -7.57
CA LEU A 90 9.11 2.44 -7.53
C LEU A 90 8.14 2.02 -8.62
N TYR A 91 7.04 1.42 -8.21
CA TYR A 91 5.91 1.07 -9.08
C TYR A 91 4.89 2.19 -9.02
N TYR A 92 4.21 2.49 -10.13
CA TYR A 92 3.11 3.45 -10.17
C TYR A 92 2.21 3.17 -11.37
N LYS A 93 0.97 3.66 -11.30
CA LYS A 93 0.02 3.54 -12.40
C LYS A 93 -0.03 4.82 -13.21
N VAL A 94 -0.25 4.70 -14.51
CA VAL A 94 -0.36 5.80 -15.46
C VAL A 94 -1.60 5.57 -16.31
N GLY A 95 -2.44 6.59 -16.47
CA GLY A 95 -3.64 6.53 -17.31
C GLY A 95 -4.77 7.42 -16.79
N ASP A 96 -5.59 7.91 -17.72
CA ASP A 96 -6.72 8.82 -17.48
C ASP A 96 -7.87 8.18 -16.69
N ARG A 97 -8.08 6.87 -16.90
CA ARG A 97 -9.11 6.07 -16.24
C ARG A 97 -8.48 4.87 -15.55
N VAL A 98 -9.04 4.52 -14.40
CA VAL A 98 -8.60 3.40 -13.56
C VAL A 98 -8.58 2.07 -14.32
N GLU A 99 -9.61 1.82 -15.13
CA GLU A 99 -9.74 0.60 -15.94
C GLU A 99 -8.66 0.45 -17.04
N ASN A 100 -8.05 1.56 -17.45
CA ASN A 100 -7.06 1.62 -18.53
C ASN A 100 -5.63 1.85 -18.00
N TRP A 101 -5.40 1.65 -16.71
CA TRP A 101 -4.09 1.87 -16.13
C TRP A 101 -3.03 0.94 -16.70
N HIS A 102 -1.89 1.53 -17.05
CA HIS A 102 -0.63 0.84 -17.25
C HIS A 102 0.21 0.93 -15.98
N THR A 103 1.02 -0.09 -15.72
CA THR A 103 1.95 -0.06 -14.58
C THR A 103 3.35 0.24 -15.07
N ARG A 104 3.91 1.33 -14.58
CA ARG A 104 5.31 1.69 -14.80
C ARG A 104 6.16 1.28 -13.60
N ILE A 105 7.44 1.06 -13.86
CA ILE A 105 8.46 0.82 -12.85
C ILE A 105 9.70 1.67 -13.12
N MET A 106 10.26 2.22 -12.05
CA MET A 106 11.60 2.81 -11.99
C MET A 106 12.40 2.13 -10.89
N THR A 107 13.73 2.14 -11.02
CA THR A 107 14.63 1.55 -10.02
C THR A 107 15.73 2.51 -9.60
N SER A 108 16.13 2.43 -8.34
CA SER A 108 17.29 3.14 -7.80
C SER A 108 18.26 2.15 -7.17
N LYS A 109 19.55 2.32 -7.48
CA LYS A 109 20.67 1.52 -6.96
C LYS A 109 21.51 2.28 -5.93
N ASP A 110 21.12 3.51 -5.63
CA ASP A 110 21.83 4.46 -4.77
C ASP A 110 20.87 5.08 -3.73
N GLU A 111 19.97 4.26 -3.20
CA GLU A 111 19.06 4.61 -2.10
C GLU A 111 18.14 5.81 -2.39
N GLY A 112 17.63 5.87 -3.62
CA GLY A 112 16.65 6.87 -4.05
C GLY A 112 17.27 8.22 -4.46
N LEU A 113 18.60 8.30 -4.58
CA LEU A 113 19.28 9.52 -5.04
C LEU A 113 19.12 9.73 -6.55
N THR A 114 19.24 8.66 -7.33
CA THR A 114 18.97 8.65 -8.77
C THR A 114 18.04 7.48 -9.15
N TRP A 115 17.35 7.65 -10.26
CA TRP A 115 16.37 6.68 -10.76
C TRP A 115 16.68 6.32 -12.22
N SER A 116 16.43 5.06 -12.58
CA SER A 116 16.43 4.61 -13.97
C SER A 116 15.32 5.30 -14.77
N GLU A 117 15.40 5.23 -16.09
CA GLU A 117 14.24 5.50 -16.94
C GLU A 117 13.05 4.60 -16.56
N GLN A 118 11.85 5.14 -16.74
CA GLN A 118 10.61 4.42 -16.55
C GLN A 118 10.36 3.38 -17.63
N LYS A 119 9.80 2.24 -17.24
CA LYS A 119 9.48 1.12 -18.15
C LYS A 119 8.13 0.54 -17.79
N ASP A 120 7.46 -0.09 -18.76
CA ASP A 120 6.32 -0.95 -18.45
C ASP A 120 6.76 -2.11 -17.57
N LEU A 121 5.98 -2.39 -16.53
CA LEU A 121 6.22 -3.55 -15.68
C LEU A 121 6.00 -4.85 -16.45
N VAL A 122 4.90 -4.91 -17.19
CA VAL A 122 4.56 -6.02 -18.08
C VAL A 122 4.20 -5.41 -19.44
N PRO A 123 5.01 -5.61 -20.50
CA PRO A 123 4.77 -5.00 -21.80
C PRO A 123 3.38 -5.31 -22.36
N GLY A 124 2.65 -4.27 -22.76
CA GLY A 124 1.30 -4.39 -23.35
C GLY A 124 0.17 -4.65 -22.36
N ASP A 125 0.44 -4.64 -21.06
CA ASP A 125 -0.58 -4.83 -20.02
C ASP A 125 -1.52 -3.62 -19.86
N VAL A 126 -2.77 -3.90 -19.51
CA VAL A 126 -3.83 -2.92 -19.18
C VAL A 126 -4.62 -3.41 -17.97
N GLY A 127 -4.98 -2.50 -17.06
CA GLY A 127 -5.78 -2.79 -15.87
C GLY A 127 -4.96 -2.98 -14.59
N GLY A 128 -3.65 -2.75 -14.65
CA GLY A 128 -2.82 -2.48 -13.48
C GLY A 128 -2.15 -3.69 -12.82
N ARG A 129 -1.40 -4.52 -13.57
CA ARG A 129 -0.51 -5.57 -13.00
C ARG A 129 0.55 -5.07 -12.02
N GLY A 130 1.15 -5.94 -11.23
CA GLY A 130 2.06 -5.59 -10.14
C GLY A 130 1.35 -4.89 -8.98
N PRO A 131 2.09 -4.31 -8.02
CA PRO A 131 1.48 -3.87 -6.78
C PRO A 131 0.47 -2.74 -7.03
N VAL A 132 -0.80 -2.97 -6.66
CA VAL A 132 -1.86 -1.95 -6.63
C VAL A 132 -2.09 -1.60 -5.17
N ARG A 133 -1.36 -0.54 -4.81
CA ARG A 133 -1.24 0.20 -3.55
C ARG A 133 -0.41 -0.43 -2.43
N CYS A 134 -0.51 -1.72 -2.13
CA CYS A 134 0.28 -2.29 -1.02
C CYS A 134 1.62 -2.85 -1.50
N LYS A 135 2.60 -2.83 -0.59
CA LYS A 135 3.96 -3.31 -0.86
C LYS A 135 3.98 -4.81 -1.22
N PRO A 136 4.86 -5.24 -2.14
CA PRO A 136 5.17 -6.64 -2.34
C PRO A 136 5.73 -7.32 -1.07
N ILE A 137 5.71 -8.66 -1.05
CA ILE A 137 6.39 -9.47 -0.03
C ILE A 137 7.28 -10.53 -0.70
N TYR A 138 8.42 -10.82 -0.09
CA TYR A 138 9.13 -12.07 -0.40
C TYR A 138 8.53 -13.20 0.44
N LEU A 139 8.27 -14.33 -0.22
CA LEU A 139 8.04 -15.59 0.47
C LEU A 139 9.37 -16.19 0.93
N ARG A 140 9.29 -17.14 1.87
CA ARG A 140 10.45 -17.89 2.39
C ARG A 140 11.29 -18.58 1.31
N ASP A 141 10.67 -18.97 0.20
CA ASP A 141 11.36 -19.62 -0.92
C ASP A 141 12.04 -18.63 -1.89
N GLY A 142 11.91 -17.32 -1.65
CA GLY A 142 12.46 -16.25 -2.48
C GLY A 142 11.51 -15.74 -3.57
N THR A 143 10.33 -16.34 -3.73
CA THR A 143 9.28 -15.85 -4.64
C THR A 143 8.81 -14.46 -4.20
N LEU A 144 8.66 -13.54 -5.14
CA LEU A 144 8.15 -12.19 -4.89
C LEU A 144 6.67 -12.12 -5.27
N LEU A 145 5.83 -11.72 -4.32
CA LEU A 145 4.39 -11.51 -4.54
C LEU A 145 4.05 -10.03 -4.50
N ALA A 146 3.41 -9.55 -5.57
CA ALA A 146 2.89 -8.19 -5.67
C ALA A 146 1.35 -8.21 -5.62
N PRO A 147 0.72 -7.66 -4.57
CA PRO A 147 -0.73 -7.64 -4.47
C PRO A 147 -1.37 -6.69 -5.48
N ALA A 148 -2.38 -7.14 -6.20
CA ALA A 148 -2.98 -6.38 -7.28
C ALA A 148 -4.51 -6.50 -7.30
N SER A 149 -5.16 -5.65 -8.10
CA SER A 149 -6.60 -5.75 -8.34
C SER A 149 -6.99 -5.21 -9.70
N ILE A 150 -8.02 -5.80 -10.30
CA ILE A 150 -8.73 -5.21 -11.43
C ILE A 150 -9.80 -4.28 -10.86
N GLU A 151 -9.81 -3.04 -11.33
CA GLU A 151 -10.72 -2.00 -10.88
C GLU A 151 -11.53 -1.47 -12.08
N THR A 152 -12.76 -1.98 -12.26
CA THR A 152 -13.69 -1.44 -13.26
C THR A 152 -14.80 -0.60 -12.60
N ASP A 153 -15.63 0.03 -13.41
CA ASP A 153 -16.78 0.80 -12.94
C ASP A 153 -17.78 -0.07 -12.16
N SER A 154 -17.96 -1.34 -12.54
CA SER A 154 -18.97 -2.23 -11.97
C SER A 154 -18.42 -3.40 -11.14
N GLN A 155 -17.17 -3.82 -11.36
CA GLN A 155 -16.62 -5.03 -10.75
C GLN A 155 -15.15 -4.88 -10.36
N TRP A 156 -14.82 -5.43 -9.19
CA TRP A 156 -13.55 -5.34 -8.50
C TRP A 156 -13.06 -6.72 -8.06
N ASP A 157 -11.90 -7.14 -8.57
CA ASP A 157 -11.32 -8.45 -8.27
C ASP A 157 -9.88 -8.34 -7.80
N ALA A 158 -9.60 -8.92 -6.63
CA ALA A 158 -8.26 -9.04 -6.08
C ALA A 158 -7.50 -10.23 -6.70
N PHE A 159 -6.19 -10.07 -6.83
CA PHE A 159 -5.27 -11.11 -7.27
C PHE A 159 -3.84 -10.79 -6.81
N VAL A 160 -2.90 -11.66 -7.15
CA VAL A 160 -1.48 -11.44 -6.90
C VAL A 160 -0.69 -11.66 -8.18
N ASP A 161 0.27 -10.79 -8.44
CA ASP A 161 1.32 -11.02 -9.41
C ASP A 161 2.50 -11.71 -8.77
N ILE A 162 2.99 -12.77 -9.40
CA ILE A 162 4.01 -13.69 -8.89
C ILE A 162 5.26 -13.57 -9.74
N SER A 163 6.40 -13.30 -9.11
CA SER A 163 7.69 -13.29 -9.77
C SER A 163 8.66 -14.26 -9.11
N TYR A 164 9.29 -15.10 -9.93
CA TYR A 164 10.31 -16.07 -9.50
C TYR A 164 11.73 -15.60 -9.77
N ASP A 165 11.89 -14.39 -10.35
CA ASP A 165 13.16 -13.85 -10.84
C ASP A 165 13.44 -12.43 -10.29
N HIS A 166 12.98 -12.18 -9.06
CA HIS A 166 13.16 -10.93 -8.32
C HIS A 166 12.52 -9.70 -8.99
N GLY A 167 11.37 -9.89 -9.62
CA GLY A 167 10.54 -8.83 -10.20
C GLY A 167 10.87 -8.49 -11.64
N GLN A 168 11.65 -9.33 -12.35
CA GLN A 168 11.95 -9.12 -13.78
C GLN A 168 10.79 -9.56 -14.66
N THR A 169 10.14 -10.68 -14.34
CA THR A 169 8.94 -11.18 -15.00
C THR A 169 7.84 -11.53 -13.99
N TRP A 170 6.58 -11.47 -14.45
CA TRP A 170 5.40 -11.58 -13.59
C TRP A 170 4.33 -12.49 -14.20
N THR A 171 3.84 -13.43 -13.40
CA THR A 171 2.71 -14.30 -13.72
C THR A 171 1.52 -13.95 -12.83
N CYS A 172 0.36 -13.72 -13.43
CA CYS A 172 -0.87 -13.44 -12.69
C CYS A 172 -1.39 -14.71 -12.01
N SER A 173 -1.77 -14.62 -10.73
CA SER A 173 -2.51 -15.68 -10.03
C SER A 173 -3.94 -15.83 -10.56
N GLU A 174 -4.65 -16.85 -10.09
CA GLU A 174 -6.11 -16.84 -10.17
C GLU A 174 -6.70 -15.67 -9.37
N ARG A 175 -7.90 -15.25 -9.75
CA ARG A 175 -8.67 -14.24 -9.00
C ARG A 175 -9.14 -14.83 -7.69
N VAL A 176 -9.22 -14.00 -6.65
CA VAL A 176 -9.85 -14.40 -5.40
C VAL A 176 -11.34 -14.65 -5.66
N PRO A 177 -11.87 -15.85 -5.35
CA PRO A 177 -13.28 -16.13 -5.59
C PRO A 177 -14.19 -15.23 -4.73
N VAL A 178 -15.07 -14.48 -5.39
CA VAL A 178 -16.12 -13.64 -4.79
C VAL A 178 -17.40 -13.81 -5.60
N ASP A 179 -18.52 -14.00 -4.91
CA ASP A 179 -19.84 -13.97 -5.54
C ASP A 179 -20.32 -12.52 -5.68
N HIS A 180 -20.04 -11.92 -6.84
CA HIS A 180 -20.43 -10.54 -7.18
C HIS A 180 -21.95 -10.32 -7.22
N HIS A 181 -22.77 -11.36 -7.30
CA HIS A 181 -24.22 -11.21 -7.20
C HIS A 181 -24.67 -11.02 -5.75
N ALA A 182 -23.98 -11.66 -4.80
CA ALA A 182 -24.23 -11.51 -3.38
C ALA A 182 -23.45 -10.35 -2.73
N PHE A 183 -22.38 -9.87 -3.38
CA PHE A 183 -21.48 -8.85 -2.85
C PHE A 183 -21.93 -7.42 -3.22
N PRO A 184 -22.17 -6.53 -2.25
CA PRO A 184 -22.52 -5.14 -2.53
C PRO A 184 -21.27 -4.30 -2.82
N PRO A 185 -21.37 -3.25 -3.66
CA PRO A 185 -21.79 -3.30 -5.06
C PRO A 185 -20.66 -3.54 -6.07
N LYS A 186 -19.39 -3.64 -5.66
CA LYS A 186 -18.28 -3.79 -6.61
C LYS A 186 -17.40 -5.02 -6.38
N GLY A 187 -17.24 -5.47 -5.13
CA GLY A 187 -16.31 -6.52 -4.75
C GLY A 187 -15.17 -6.03 -3.84
N ILE A 188 -14.00 -6.64 -4.03
CA ILE A 188 -12.80 -6.50 -3.20
C ILE A 188 -11.60 -6.04 -4.02
N ILE A 189 -10.74 -5.17 -3.46
CA ILE A 189 -9.54 -4.66 -4.14
C ILE A 189 -8.43 -4.30 -3.17
N GLN A 190 -7.25 -4.01 -3.73
CA GLN A 190 -6.06 -3.50 -3.03
C GLN A 190 -5.64 -4.39 -1.86
N PRO A 191 -5.24 -5.65 -2.14
CA PRO A 191 -4.82 -6.57 -1.11
C PRO A 191 -3.55 -6.09 -0.40
N THR A 192 -3.40 -6.44 0.86
CA THR A 192 -2.12 -6.45 1.59
C THR A 192 -1.81 -7.90 1.98
N LEU A 193 -0.53 -8.29 1.96
CA LEU A 193 -0.11 -9.68 2.04
C LEU A 193 0.78 -9.95 3.27
N TRP A 194 0.73 -11.18 3.77
CA TRP A 194 1.77 -11.74 4.63
C TRP A 194 1.85 -13.25 4.45
N GLU A 195 2.98 -13.85 4.86
CA GLU A 195 3.18 -15.30 4.86
C GLU A 195 3.22 -15.83 6.30
N SER A 196 2.56 -16.96 6.54
CA SER A 196 2.66 -17.70 7.80
C SER A 196 3.12 -19.15 7.55
N ARG A 197 3.04 -20.02 8.55
CA ARG A 197 3.27 -21.46 8.36
C ARG A 197 2.13 -22.16 7.61
N GLU A 198 0.94 -21.55 7.59
CA GLU A 198 -0.25 -22.11 6.94
C GLU A 198 -0.31 -21.77 5.44
N GLY A 199 0.50 -20.80 4.99
CA GLY A 199 0.54 -20.35 3.60
C GLY A 199 0.63 -18.83 3.48
N VAL A 200 0.17 -18.31 2.34
CA VAL A 200 0.08 -16.88 2.05
C VAL A 200 -1.33 -16.41 2.37
N HIS A 201 -1.43 -15.22 2.96
CA HIS A 201 -2.70 -14.64 3.34
C HIS A 201 -2.81 -13.25 2.74
N MET A 202 -4.04 -12.84 2.46
CA MET A 202 -4.34 -11.46 2.11
C MET A 202 -5.48 -10.90 2.93
N MET A 203 -5.43 -9.60 3.18
CA MET A 203 -6.60 -8.80 3.56
C MET A 203 -6.86 -7.76 2.49
N VAL A 204 -8.14 -7.50 2.22
CA VAL A 204 -8.60 -6.60 1.17
C VAL A 204 -9.63 -5.62 1.73
N ARG A 205 -9.60 -4.39 1.24
CA ARG A 205 -10.74 -3.48 1.42
C ARG A 205 -11.89 -3.90 0.52
N SER A 206 -13.11 -3.56 0.90
CA SER A 206 -14.29 -3.97 0.16
C SER A 206 -15.37 -2.90 0.12
N SER A 207 -16.25 -3.07 -0.86
CA SER A 207 -17.50 -2.31 -0.97
C SER A 207 -18.63 -2.84 -0.07
N ALA A 208 -18.35 -3.82 0.80
CA ALA A 208 -19.27 -4.40 1.76
C ALA A 208 -19.13 -3.84 3.19
N SER A 209 -18.43 -2.72 3.37
CA SER A 209 -18.22 -2.04 4.66
C SER A 209 -17.45 -2.85 5.71
N ASP A 210 -16.68 -3.85 5.28
CA ASP A 210 -15.92 -4.77 6.13
C ASP A 210 -14.61 -5.14 5.43
N ILE A 211 -13.62 -5.56 6.20
CA ILE A 211 -12.38 -6.14 5.67
C ILE A 211 -12.65 -7.61 5.36
N TYR A 212 -12.18 -8.05 4.20
CA TYR A 212 -12.23 -9.45 3.79
C TYR A 212 -10.85 -10.05 3.78
N ARG A 213 -10.80 -11.38 3.92
CA ARG A 213 -9.59 -12.19 3.88
C ARG A 213 -9.75 -13.32 2.89
N SER A 214 -8.64 -13.71 2.28
CA SER A 214 -8.51 -14.94 1.51
C SER A 214 -7.13 -15.55 1.78
N ASP A 215 -7.04 -16.87 1.72
CA ASP A 215 -5.86 -17.64 2.07
C ASP A 215 -5.44 -18.52 0.89
N SER A 216 -4.13 -18.70 0.74
CA SER A 216 -3.51 -19.52 -0.29
C SER A 216 -2.52 -20.50 0.34
N VAL A 217 -2.63 -21.77 -0.02
CA VAL A 217 -1.75 -22.85 0.46
C VAL A 217 -0.70 -23.28 -0.58
N ASP A 218 -0.67 -22.60 -1.73
CA ASP A 218 0.20 -22.92 -2.87
C ASP A 218 1.11 -21.76 -3.28
N GLY A 219 1.39 -20.83 -2.37
CA GLY A 219 2.30 -19.71 -2.62
C GLY A 219 1.65 -18.55 -3.39
N GLY A 220 0.34 -18.36 -3.24
CA GLY A 220 -0.41 -17.25 -3.85
C GLY A 220 -0.93 -17.54 -5.26
N ARG A 221 -0.86 -18.79 -5.75
CA ARG A 221 -1.31 -19.17 -7.10
C ARG A 221 -2.83 -19.28 -7.16
N THR A 222 -3.42 -19.95 -6.17
CA THR A 222 -4.88 -20.07 -5.99
C THR A 222 -5.29 -19.57 -4.61
N TRP A 223 -6.56 -19.21 -4.47
CA TRP A 223 -7.09 -18.49 -3.31
C TRP A 223 -8.40 -19.10 -2.84
N SER A 224 -8.59 -19.18 -1.52
CA SER A 224 -9.89 -19.52 -0.94
C SER A 224 -10.94 -18.46 -1.30
N PRO A 225 -12.24 -18.78 -1.27
CA PRO A 225 -13.28 -17.76 -1.32
C PRO A 225 -13.05 -16.68 -0.25
N ALA A 226 -13.30 -15.42 -0.61
CA ALA A 226 -13.13 -14.33 0.33
C ALA A 226 -14.17 -14.41 1.45
N TYR A 227 -13.74 -14.17 2.69
CA TYR A 227 -14.62 -14.15 3.86
C TYR A 227 -14.37 -12.92 4.73
N SER A 228 -15.44 -12.41 5.35
CA SER A 228 -15.36 -11.27 6.28
C SER A 228 -14.55 -11.66 7.52
N VAL A 229 -13.75 -10.71 8.03
CA VAL A 229 -13.03 -10.85 9.31
C VAL A 229 -13.68 -10.07 10.46
N GLY A 230 -14.87 -9.50 10.24
CA GLY A 230 -15.64 -8.76 11.24
C GLY A 230 -14.97 -7.45 11.69
N LEU A 231 -14.21 -6.81 10.80
CA LEU A 231 -13.53 -5.54 11.05
C LEU A 231 -14.11 -4.45 10.16
N PRO A 232 -14.96 -3.56 10.70
CA PRO A 232 -15.63 -2.54 9.89
C PRO A 232 -14.61 -1.68 9.13
N ASN A 233 -14.88 -1.39 7.87
CA ASN A 233 -14.03 -0.55 7.02
C ASN A 233 -14.86 0.21 6.00
N ASN A 234 -14.57 1.50 5.81
CA ASN A 234 -15.37 2.38 4.96
C ASN A 234 -14.99 2.29 3.47
N ASN A 235 -14.42 1.16 3.05
CA ASN A 235 -13.79 0.98 1.75
C ASN A 235 -12.56 1.90 1.53
N SER A 236 -11.89 2.28 2.62
CA SER A 236 -10.58 2.95 2.56
C SER A 236 -9.44 1.95 2.51
N GLY A 237 -8.31 2.37 1.91
CA GLY A 237 -7.08 1.59 1.88
C GLY A 237 -6.66 1.11 3.27
N ILE A 238 -6.11 -0.09 3.32
CA ILE A 238 -5.53 -0.73 4.50
C ILE A 238 -4.10 -1.17 4.16
N ASP A 239 -3.28 -1.39 5.18
CA ASP A 239 -2.02 -2.11 5.00
C ASP A 239 -1.68 -2.90 6.26
N VAL A 240 -1.03 -4.05 6.07
CA VAL A 240 -0.60 -4.97 7.12
C VAL A 240 0.92 -5.13 7.01
N VAL A 241 1.58 -5.24 8.15
CA VAL A 241 2.96 -5.72 8.23
C VAL A 241 3.03 -6.90 9.20
N ALA A 242 3.77 -7.93 8.81
CA ALA A 242 4.16 -9.01 9.72
C ALA A 242 5.49 -8.64 10.39
N LEU A 243 5.53 -8.73 11.72
CA LEU A 243 6.72 -8.55 12.51
C LEU A 243 7.59 -9.83 12.48
N GLU A 244 8.85 -9.71 12.90
CA GLU A 244 9.79 -10.85 12.97
C GLU A 244 9.28 -12.00 13.86
N ASP A 245 8.48 -11.67 14.88
CA ASP A 245 7.85 -12.65 15.79
C ASP A 245 6.46 -13.13 15.32
N ALA A 246 6.12 -12.90 14.06
CA ALA A 246 4.87 -13.27 13.40
C ALA A 246 3.60 -12.58 13.93
N ARG A 247 3.71 -11.60 14.85
CA ARG A 247 2.59 -10.68 15.12
C ARG A 247 2.30 -9.85 13.87
N LEU A 248 1.02 -9.52 13.66
CA LEU A 248 0.59 -8.65 12.56
C LEU A 248 0.20 -7.29 13.12
N VAL A 249 0.55 -6.21 12.41
CA VAL A 249 0.04 -4.87 12.70
C VAL A 249 -0.67 -4.34 11.46
N MET A 250 -1.93 -3.93 11.64
CA MET A 250 -2.77 -3.37 10.58
C MET A 250 -3.06 -1.90 10.85
N ILE A 251 -2.99 -1.09 9.80
CA ILE A 251 -3.42 0.30 9.78
C ILE A 251 -4.68 0.44 8.91
N PHE A 252 -5.77 0.99 9.47
CA PHE A 252 -7.05 1.12 8.76
C PHE A 252 -8.01 2.13 9.42
N ASN A 253 -9.10 2.47 8.70
CA ASN A 253 -10.22 3.25 9.21
C ASN A 253 -11.37 2.32 9.65
N PRO A 254 -11.74 2.27 10.93
CA PRO A 254 -12.67 1.28 11.48
C PRO A 254 -14.14 1.73 11.38
N VAL A 255 -14.58 2.10 10.17
CA VAL A 255 -15.89 2.74 9.95
C VAL A 255 -16.76 1.85 9.08
N GLY A 256 -17.86 1.32 9.63
CA GLY A 256 -18.74 0.35 8.95
C GLY A 256 -19.73 0.96 7.95
N LEU A 257 -19.32 1.99 7.22
CA LEU A 257 -20.13 2.65 6.21
C LEU A 257 -19.31 2.77 4.93
N ASN A 258 -19.71 2.06 3.87
CA ASN A 258 -19.06 2.15 2.57
C ASN A 258 -19.06 3.60 2.04
N TRP A 259 -17.91 4.08 1.57
CA TRP A 259 -17.65 5.49 1.24
C TRP A 259 -17.94 6.49 2.38
N GLY A 260 -17.86 6.01 3.62
CA GLY A 260 -18.01 6.82 4.82
C GLY A 260 -16.76 7.62 5.19
N PRO A 261 -16.77 8.29 6.37
CA PRO A 261 -15.65 9.10 6.85
C PRO A 261 -14.33 8.33 6.94
N ARG A 262 -13.23 8.96 6.53
CA ARG A 262 -11.86 8.42 6.66
C ARG A 262 -11.20 8.85 7.99
N SER A 263 -11.99 8.85 9.06
CA SER A 263 -11.57 9.11 10.45
C SER A 263 -12.44 8.28 11.41
N PRO A 264 -11.86 7.71 12.48
CA PRO A 264 -10.45 7.79 12.88
C PRO A 264 -9.53 6.94 11.98
N LEU A 265 -8.22 7.12 12.12
CA LEU A 265 -7.20 6.21 11.59
C LEU A 265 -6.51 5.53 12.78
N ILE A 266 -6.45 4.20 12.76
CA ILE A 266 -5.97 3.41 13.90
C ILE A 266 -4.97 2.34 13.48
N LEU A 267 -4.18 1.87 14.46
CA LEU A 267 -3.46 0.61 14.42
C LEU A 267 -4.15 -0.43 15.29
N ARG A 268 -4.16 -1.69 14.83
CA ARG A 268 -4.44 -2.86 15.69
C ARG A 268 -3.37 -3.92 15.47
N MET A 269 -3.15 -4.73 16.50
CA MET A 269 -2.19 -5.84 16.48
C MET A 269 -2.93 -7.17 16.65
N SER A 270 -2.52 -8.17 15.90
CA SER A 270 -2.97 -9.56 16.01
C SER A 270 -1.77 -10.45 16.39
N GLY A 271 -2.00 -11.37 17.33
CA GLY A 271 -1.04 -12.39 17.73
C GLY A 271 -1.39 -13.81 17.25
N ASP A 272 -2.46 -13.95 16.46
CA ASP A 272 -3.06 -15.23 16.09
C ASP A 272 -3.32 -15.31 14.58
N ASN A 273 -2.36 -14.81 13.80
CA ASN A 273 -2.39 -14.83 12.33
C ASN A 273 -3.61 -14.09 11.74
N GLY A 274 -4.00 -12.95 12.33
CA GLY A 274 -5.09 -12.10 11.84
C GLY A 274 -6.49 -12.60 12.17
N LYS A 275 -6.64 -13.58 13.08
CA LYS A 275 -7.94 -14.12 13.50
C LYS A 275 -8.64 -13.19 14.51
N THR A 276 -7.88 -12.61 15.43
CA THR A 276 -8.37 -11.60 16.39
C THR A 276 -7.44 -10.39 16.43
N TRP A 277 -8.01 -9.24 16.79
CA TRP A 277 -7.34 -7.95 16.79
C TRP A 277 -7.52 -7.25 18.12
N GLY A 278 -6.40 -6.89 18.77
CA GLY A 278 -6.39 -6.25 20.08
C GLY A 278 -6.85 -4.79 20.07
N SER A 279 -6.75 -4.15 21.24
CA SER A 279 -7.14 -2.76 21.44
C SER A 279 -6.43 -1.80 20.47
N PRO A 280 -7.14 -0.76 19.99
CA PRO A 280 -6.58 0.16 19.00
C PRO A 280 -5.56 1.13 19.60
N PHE A 281 -4.55 1.48 18.81
CA PHE A 281 -3.77 2.70 19.00
C PHE A 281 -4.26 3.74 17.98
N VAL A 282 -4.72 4.90 18.45
CA VAL A 282 -5.34 5.91 17.58
C VAL A 282 -4.29 6.88 17.06
N LEU A 283 -4.10 6.93 15.74
CA LEU A 283 -3.18 7.86 15.07
C LEU A 283 -3.84 9.21 14.83
N GLU A 284 -5.10 9.18 14.40
CA GLU A 284 -5.90 10.37 14.12
C GLU A 284 -7.31 10.17 14.66
N LYS A 285 -7.75 11.08 15.52
CA LYS A 285 -9.07 11.04 16.16
C LYS A 285 -10.08 12.05 15.60
N ASP A 286 -9.58 13.20 15.14
CA ASP A 286 -10.43 14.34 14.78
C ASP A 286 -11.04 14.13 13.39
N ALA A 287 -12.14 14.81 13.08
CA ALA A 287 -12.72 14.73 11.74
C ALA A 287 -11.73 15.17 10.66
N GLY A 288 -11.62 14.37 9.59
CA GLY A 288 -10.73 14.64 8.47
C GLY A 288 -10.62 13.46 7.51
N GLU A 289 -9.90 13.70 6.41
CA GLU A 289 -9.53 12.64 5.48
C GLU A 289 -8.13 12.12 5.83
N TYR A 290 -8.05 10.96 6.51
CA TYR A 290 -6.79 10.24 6.76
C TYR A 290 -6.86 8.89 6.09
N SER A 291 -6.06 8.71 5.05
CA SER A 291 -6.37 7.71 4.04
C SER A 291 -5.15 7.18 3.36
N TYR A 292 -5.31 6.02 2.74
CA TYR A 292 -4.24 5.31 2.04
C TYR A 292 -3.00 5.24 2.94
N PRO A 293 -3.07 4.50 4.04
CA PRO A 293 -1.93 4.28 4.91
C PRO A 293 -1.00 3.19 4.36
N ALA A 294 0.31 3.37 4.55
CA ALA A 294 1.34 2.36 4.36
C ALA A 294 2.04 2.09 5.69
N ILE A 295 2.43 0.84 5.92
CA ILE A 295 3.16 0.40 7.12
C ILE A 295 4.30 -0.55 6.74
N VAL A 296 5.49 -0.34 7.29
CA VAL A 296 6.58 -1.33 7.28
C VAL A 296 7.19 -1.44 8.68
N SER A 297 7.96 -2.48 8.93
CA SER A 297 8.65 -2.70 10.20
C SER A 297 10.13 -3.01 9.99
N GLU A 298 10.96 -2.54 10.91
CA GLU A 298 12.38 -2.87 11.00
C GLU A 298 12.71 -3.08 12.49
N GLY A 299 13.08 -4.31 12.87
CA GLY A 299 13.21 -4.70 14.27
C GLY A 299 11.93 -4.39 15.07
N SER A 300 12.07 -3.66 16.18
CA SER A 300 10.95 -3.25 17.05
C SER A 300 10.30 -1.92 16.65
N CYS A 301 10.57 -1.40 15.45
CA CYS A 301 10.03 -0.13 14.98
C CYS A 301 9.04 -0.33 13.84
N LEU A 302 7.90 0.36 13.92
CA LEU A 302 6.95 0.55 12.84
C LEU A 302 7.18 1.91 12.19
N TYR A 303 7.12 1.95 10.87
CA TYR A 303 7.25 3.15 10.06
C TYR A 303 5.98 3.28 9.22
N LEU A 304 5.32 4.43 9.33
CA LEU A 304 3.98 4.63 8.78
C LEU A 304 3.95 5.89 7.93
N SER A 305 3.23 5.85 6.82
CA SER A 305 2.81 7.07 6.13
C SER A 305 1.34 7.00 5.76
N TYR A 306 0.67 8.15 5.68
CA TYR A 306 -0.68 8.25 5.15
C TYR A 306 -0.95 9.65 4.62
N THR A 307 -1.92 9.76 3.72
CA THR A 307 -2.43 11.05 3.28
C THR A 307 -3.12 11.76 4.43
N TRP A 308 -2.70 12.99 4.71
CA TRP A 308 -3.31 13.86 5.71
C TRP A 308 -4.06 14.98 5.00
N LYS A 309 -5.40 14.88 4.99
CA LYS A 309 -6.34 15.87 4.43
C LYS A 309 -6.09 16.27 2.97
N ARG A 310 -5.33 15.46 2.23
CA ARG A 310 -4.78 15.75 0.89
C ARG A 310 -3.82 16.93 0.80
N GLU A 311 -3.46 17.54 1.93
CA GLU A 311 -2.59 18.71 1.98
C GLU A 311 -1.14 18.34 2.25
N THR A 312 -0.88 17.22 2.93
CA THR A 312 0.47 16.71 3.18
C THR A 312 0.45 15.21 3.42
N ILE A 313 1.63 14.60 3.55
CA ILE A 313 1.79 13.22 4.00
C ILE A 313 2.26 13.24 5.45
N ALA A 314 1.52 12.55 6.32
CA ALA A 314 1.95 12.30 7.68
C ALA A 314 2.91 11.11 7.71
N TYR A 315 3.92 11.18 8.57
CA TYR A 315 4.85 10.11 8.87
C TYR A 315 4.82 9.80 10.36
N TRP A 316 4.88 8.53 10.73
CA TRP A 316 5.15 8.12 12.11
C TRP A 316 6.28 7.11 12.19
N LYS A 317 7.08 7.25 13.26
CA LYS A 317 7.96 6.19 13.77
C LYS A 317 7.45 5.77 15.14
N ILE A 318 7.12 4.49 15.30
CA ILE A 318 6.58 3.95 16.54
C ILE A 318 7.45 2.78 17.00
N LYS A 319 8.02 2.87 18.19
CA LYS A 319 8.71 1.75 18.82
C LYS A 319 7.72 0.96 19.68
N ILE A 320 7.64 -0.34 19.44
CA ILE A 320 6.79 -1.27 20.19
C ILE A 320 7.60 -2.12 21.16
N GLY A 321 6.94 -2.58 22.22
CA GLY A 321 7.45 -3.53 23.21
C GLY A 321 7.30 -5.00 22.79
#